data_AF-A0A225WL92-F1
#
_entry.id   AF-A0A225WL92-F1
#
_cell.length_a   1.000
_cell.length_b   1.000
_cell.length_c   1.000
_cell.angle_alpha   90.00
_cell.angle_beta   90.00
_cell.angle_gamma   90.00
#
_symmetry.space_group_name_H-M   'P 1'
#
loop_
_entity.id
_entity.type
_entity.pdbx_description
1 polymer ?
#
loop_
_entity_poly.entity_id
_entity_poly.type
_entity_poly.pdbx_seq_one_letter_code
_entity_poly.pdbx_strand_id
1 'polypeptide(L)'
;MVRLRSSEDWAAAAQAEPEQLLFTVQRFPYPEELIAKLSAKIIIAWTSRWRRECMQAGITTFKARTRDPLDNWMGKFERPAPTNLASLVNNREDWVQLRERGYGQDTVLQLCDVNNKARLAQHILCATIYAREITILIGQEDSGDSSVVGCLRRHTRGLREHKEYAEAYYTEKKFIHWLRVAEFFATAWAYGEEEMLRHPSTALRKSY
;
A
#
# COMPACT_ATOMS: atom_id res chain seq x y z
N MET A 1 17.85 -30.43 -15.77
CA MET A 1 17.06 -30.50 -14.53
C MET A 1 16.79 -29.07 -14.06
N VAL A 2 15.59 -28.54 -14.26
CA VAL A 2 15.25 -27.17 -13.82
C VAL A 2 15.14 -27.20 -12.31
N ARG A 3 16.06 -26.54 -11.60
CA ARG A 3 15.98 -26.39 -10.14
C ARG A 3 14.78 -25.49 -9.86
N LEU A 4 13.67 -26.07 -9.40
CA LEU A 4 12.53 -25.29 -8.94
C LEU A 4 13.03 -24.38 -7.81
N ARG A 5 12.96 -23.07 -8.02
CA ARG A 5 13.37 -22.09 -7.01
C ARG A 5 12.44 -22.20 -5.80
N SER A 6 13.03 -22.22 -4.61
CA SER A 6 12.27 -22.30 -3.37
C SER A 6 11.48 -21.01 -3.13
N SER A 7 10.48 -21.05 -2.24
CA SER A 7 9.77 -19.84 -1.79
C SER A 7 10.72 -18.82 -1.15
N GLU A 8 11.88 -19.26 -0.65
CA GLU A 8 12.89 -18.41 -0.03
C GLU A 8 13.69 -17.65 -1.08
N ASP A 9 14.05 -18.30 -2.19
CA ASP A 9 14.69 -17.65 -3.33
C ASP A 9 13.81 -16.52 -3.89
N TRP A 10 12.50 -16.77 -3.97
CA TRP A 10 11.52 -15.75 -4.39
C TRP A 10 11.39 -14.60 -3.39
N ALA A 11 11.37 -14.89 -2.09
CA ALA A 11 11.31 -13.86 -1.06
C ALA A 11 12.58 -12.99 -1.05
N ALA A 12 13.75 -13.59 -1.22
CA ALA A 12 15.03 -12.89 -1.31
C ALA A 12 15.10 -12.00 -2.56
N ALA A 13 14.72 -12.53 -3.73
CA ALA A 13 14.64 -11.75 -4.96
C ALA A 13 13.67 -10.56 -4.82
N ALA A 14 12.52 -10.78 -4.18
CA ALA A 14 11.53 -9.73 -3.97
C ALA A 14 11.97 -8.62 -3.01
N GLN A 15 12.86 -8.93 -2.08
CA GLN A 15 13.50 -7.95 -1.21
C GLN A 15 14.62 -7.18 -1.91
N ALA A 16 15.35 -7.83 -2.81
CA ALA A 16 16.48 -7.22 -3.52
C ALA A 16 16.02 -6.18 -4.54
N GLU A 17 14.96 -6.47 -5.30
CA GLU A 17 14.51 -5.66 -6.45
C GLU A 17 13.01 -5.32 -6.38
N PRO A 18 12.51 -4.69 -5.29
CA PRO A 18 11.08 -4.53 -5.08
C PRO A 18 10.43 -3.59 -6.11
N GLU A 19 11.12 -2.51 -6.51
CA GLU A 19 10.61 -1.56 -7.51
C GLU A 19 10.57 -2.16 -8.93
N GLN A 20 11.60 -2.91 -9.32
CA GLN A 20 11.66 -3.55 -10.64
C GLN A 20 10.59 -4.63 -10.81
N LEU A 21 10.32 -5.40 -9.75
CA LEU A 21 9.21 -6.36 -9.76
C LEU A 21 7.86 -5.67 -9.88
N LEU A 22 7.66 -4.55 -9.19
CA LEU A 22 6.41 -3.78 -9.28
C LEU A 22 6.20 -3.26 -10.70
N PHE A 23 7.23 -2.67 -11.30
CA PHE A 23 7.21 -2.22 -12.69
C PHE A 23 6.88 -3.36 -13.65
N THR A 24 7.43 -4.55 -13.42
CA THR A 24 7.17 -5.73 -14.25
C THR A 24 5.72 -6.18 -14.11
N VAL A 25 5.18 -6.22 -12.88
CA VAL A 25 3.79 -6.58 -12.63
C VAL A 25 2.84 -5.59 -13.30
N GLN A 26 3.08 -4.29 -13.17
CA GLN A 26 2.23 -3.25 -13.78
C GLN A 26 2.15 -3.34 -15.31
N ARG A 27 3.10 -4.01 -15.97
CA ARG A 27 3.13 -4.22 -17.42
C ARG A 27 2.71 -5.63 -17.84
N PHE A 28 2.43 -6.50 -16.87
CA PHE A 28 1.99 -7.86 -17.15
C PHE A 28 0.54 -7.82 -17.66
N PRO A 29 0.15 -8.64 -18.65
CA PRO A 29 -1.19 -8.55 -19.24
C PRO A 29 -2.34 -8.94 -18.30
N TYR A 30 -2.06 -9.48 -17.11
CA TYR A 30 -3.06 -9.87 -16.08
C TYR A 30 -2.44 -9.76 -14.67
N PRO A 31 -2.15 -8.54 -14.16
CA PRO A 31 -1.44 -8.35 -12.91
C PRO A 31 -2.18 -8.95 -11.70
N GLU A 32 -3.50 -8.88 -11.69
CA GLU A 32 -4.38 -9.44 -10.65
C GLU A 32 -4.24 -10.96 -10.53
N GLU A 33 -4.15 -11.69 -11.64
CA GLU A 33 -3.95 -13.14 -11.63
C GLU A 33 -2.57 -13.49 -11.07
N LEU A 34 -1.53 -12.79 -11.54
CA LEU A 34 -0.16 -13.00 -11.09
C LEU A 34 -0.03 -12.78 -9.57
N ILE A 35 -0.53 -11.65 -9.07
CA ILE A 35 -0.45 -11.33 -7.64
C ILE A 35 -1.30 -12.28 -6.81
N ALA A 36 -2.45 -12.73 -7.29
CA ALA A 36 -3.29 -13.72 -6.60
C ALA A 36 -2.59 -15.07 -6.39
N LYS A 37 -1.58 -15.42 -7.20
CA LYS A 37 -0.78 -16.64 -7.03
C LYS A 37 0.35 -16.48 -6.01
N LEU A 38 0.70 -15.26 -5.60
CA LEU A 38 1.79 -15.04 -4.65
C LEU A 38 1.35 -15.39 -3.23
N SER A 39 2.19 -16.14 -2.53
CA SER A 39 1.95 -16.45 -1.12
C SER A 39 2.09 -15.20 -0.24
N ALA A 40 1.44 -15.22 0.93
CA ALA A 40 1.60 -14.18 1.96
C ALA A 40 3.07 -13.95 2.33
N LYS A 41 3.89 -15.02 2.40
CA LYS A 41 5.33 -14.93 2.69
C LYS A 41 6.07 -14.08 1.66
N ILE A 42 5.77 -14.28 0.37
CA ILE A 42 6.41 -13.56 -0.73
C ILE A 42 5.99 -12.09 -0.73
N ILE A 43 4.68 -11.79 -0.66
CA ILE A 43 4.22 -10.39 -0.68
C ILE A 43 4.70 -9.61 0.55
N ILE A 44 4.78 -10.25 1.74
CA ILE A 44 5.33 -9.60 2.95
C ILE A 44 6.82 -9.29 2.75
N ALA A 45 7.58 -10.22 2.18
CA ALA A 45 8.99 -10.01 1.91
C ALA A 45 9.19 -8.87 0.91
N TRP A 46 8.44 -8.90 -0.19
CA TRP A 46 8.46 -7.89 -1.23
C TRP A 46 8.17 -6.48 -0.70
N THR A 47 7.09 -6.30 0.06
CA THR A 47 6.70 -4.99 0.58
C THR A 47 7.42 -4.59 1.87
N SER A 48 8.41 -5.35 2.32
CA SER A 48 9.03 -5.17 3.63
C SER A 48 9.74 -3.82 3.78
N ARG A 49 10.36 -3.32 2.69
CA ARG A 49 10.95 -1.98 2.63
C ARG A 49 9.90 -0.89 2.82
N TRP A 50 8.87 -0.89 1.97
CA TRP A 50 7.81 0.11 2.02
C TRP A 50 7.02 0.08 3.33
N ARG A 51 6.89 -1.09 3.99
CA ARG A 51 6.33 -1.17 5.34
C ARG A 51 7.14 -0.36 6.35
N ARG A 52 8.48 -0.35 6.25
CA ARG A 52 9.33 0.48 7.14
C ARG A 52 9.11 1.96 6.88
N GLU A 53 9.07 2.36 5.61
CA GLU A 53 8.81 3.74 5.20
C GLU A 53 7.44 4.24 5.69
N CYS A 54 6.39 3.43 5.54
CA CYS A 54 5.05 3.72 6.05
C CYS A 54 5.03 3.89 7.57
N MET A 55 5.73 3.00 8.29
CA MET A 55 5.80 3.05 9.75
C MET A 55 6.54 4.30 10.23
N GLN A 56 7.68 4.62 9.62
CA GLN A 56 8.45 5.82 9.94
C GLN A 56 7.62 7.08 9.72
N ALA A 57 6.99 7.22 8.56
CA ALA A 57 6.13 8.37 8.25
C ALA A 57 4.93 8.49 9.21
N GLY A 58 4.31 7.36 9.57
CA GLY A 58 3.21 7.30 10.53
C GLY A 58 3.63 7.73 11.93
N ILE A 59 4.76 7.24 12.45
CA ILE A 59 5.28 7.63 13.76
C ILE A 59 5.66 9.11 13.81
N THR A 60 6.31 9.63 12.76
CA THR A 60 6.63 11.06 12.66
C THR A 60 5.35 11.92 12.70
N THR A 61 4.32 11.52 11.95
CA THR A 61 3.03 12.22 11.96
C THR A 61 2.33 12.13 13.32
N PHE A 62 2.37 10.95 13.96
CA PHE A 62 1.79 10.72 15.28
C PHE A 62 2.40 11.66 16.32
N LYS A 63 3.73 11.71 16.42
CA LYS A 63 4.43 12.57 17.39
C LYS A 63 4.10 14.05 17.20
N ALA A 64 4.09 14.52 15.95
CA ALA A 64 3.76 15.91 15.64
C ALA A 64 2.37 16.31 16.13
N ARG A 65 1.42 15.37 16.14
CA ARG A 65 0.03 15.60 16.58
C ARG A 65 -0.17 15.47 18.08
N THR A 66 0.38 14.42 18.69
CA THR A 66 0.08 14.08 20.08
C THR A 66 0.96 14.81 21.09
N ARG A 67 2.11 15.37 20.65
CA ARG A 67 3.18 15.88 21.53
C ARG A 67 3.60 14.85 22.59
N ASP A 68 3.33 13.57 22.33
CA ASP A 68 3.57 12.46 23.23
C ASP A 68 5.04 12.05 23.12
N PRO A 69 5.76 11.96 24.24
CA PRO A 69 7.11 11.42 24.29
C PRO A 69 7.08 9.90 24.07
N LEU A 70 6.81 9.46 22.83
CA LEU A 70 7.33 8.19 22.31
C LEU A 70 8.86 8.31 22.13
N ASP A 71 9.54 8.76 23.19
CA ASP A 71 10.90 9.29 23.18
C ASP A 71 11.93 8.21 22.81
N ASN A 72 11.58 6.93 22.98
CA ASN A 72 12.51 5.84 22.78
C ASN A 72 12.34 5.07 21.44
N TRP A 73 11.33 5.38 20.62
CA TRP A 73 11.09 4.60 19.39
C TRP A 73 11.81 5.14 18.16
N MET A 74 11.84 6.46 17.91
CA MET A 74 12.56 7.00 16.73
C MET A 74 14.08 6.84 16.83
N GLY A 75 14.64 6.90 18.03
CA GLY A 75 16.07 6.60 18.25
C GLY A 75 16.46 5.18 17.82
N LYS A 76 15.49 4.27 17.65
CA LYS A 76 15.69 2.91 17.09
C LYS A 76 15.79 2.91 15.55
N PHE A 77 15.25 3.92 14.88
CA PHE A 77 15.32 4.11 13.42
C PHE A 77 16.44 5.06 12.98
N GLU A 78 16.93 5.93 13.88
CA GLU A 78 18.04 6.86 13.62
C GLU A 78 19.42 6.20 13.70
N ARG A 79 19.54 5.04 14.35
CA ARG A 79 20.79 4.27 14.39
C ARG A 79 21.01 3.52 13.07
N PRO A 80 22.25 3.39 12.57
CA PRO A 80 22.56 2.51 11.45
C PRO A 80 21.99 1.13 11.73
N ALA A 81 21.21 0.60 10.79
CA ALA A 81 20.46 -0.62 10.98
C ALA A 81 21.37 -1.74 11.51
N PRO A 82 21.18 -2.24 12.74
CA PRO A 82 21.85 -3.47 13.14
C PRO A 82 21.33 -4.60 12.26
N THR A 83 22.14 -5.63 12.08
CA THR A 83 21.87 -6.81 11.23
C THR A 83 20.54 -7.52 11.55
N ASN A 84 19.85 -7.14 12.64
CA ASN A 84 18.62 -7.74 13.13
C ASN A 84 17.46 -6.72 13.29
N LEU A 85 17.18 -5.93 12.26
CA LEU A 85 16.05 -4.96 12.18
C LEU A 85 14.67 -5.53 12.60
N ALA A 86 14.47 -6.84 12.50
CA ALA A 86 13.22 -7.48 12.92
C ALA A 86 12.94 -7.28 14.42
N SER A 87 13.94 -7.18 15.28
CA SER A 87 13.72 -7.00 16.73
C SER A 87 13.30 -5.57 17.10
N LEU A 88 13.80 -4.56 16.38
CA LEU A 88 13.48 -3.14 16.63
C LEU A 88 12.05 -2.78 16.22
N VAL A 89 11.57 -3.39 15.13
CA VAL A 89 10.20 -3.17 14.60
C VAL A 89 9.16 -4.04 15.33
N ASN A 90 9.57 -5.11 16.01
CA ASN A 90 8.64 -6.03 16.69
C ASN A 90 8.66 -5.91 18.23
N ASN A 91 9.10 -4.78 18.81
CA ASN A 91 9.03 -4.59 20.26
C ASN A 91 7.55 -4.59 20.73
N ARG A 92 7.18 -5.61 21.52
CA ARG A 92 5.80 -5.84 21.95
C ARG A 92 5.22 -4.66 22.73
N GLU A 93 6.01 -4.01 23.57
CA GLU A 93 5.56 -2.90 24.44
C GLU A 93 5.20 -1.65 23.65
N ASP A 94 6.00 -1.28 22.64
CA ASP A 94 5.76 -0.12 21.79
C ASP A 94 4.44 -0.27 21.00
N TRP A 95 4.14 -1.49 20.53
CA TRP A 95 2.88 -1.79 19.83
C TRP A 95 1.66 -1.75 20.76
N VAL A 96 1.80 -2.20 22.01
CA VAL A 96 0.71 -2.09 23.01
C VAL A 96 0.37 -0.62 23.26
N GLN A 97 1.38 0.22 23.46
CA GLN A 97 1.18 1.65 23.68
C GLN A 97 0.50 2.35 22.50
N LEU A 98 0.86 2.01 21.25
CA LEU A 98 0.17 2.57 20.08
C LEU A 98 -1.28 2.13 19.97
N ARG A 99 -1.58 0.87 20.30
CA ARG A 99 -2.96 0.35 20.31
C ARG A 99 -3.82 1.09 21.31
N GLU A 100 -3.33 1.28 22.53
CA GLU A 100 -4.02 2.04 23.59
C GLU A 100 -4.30 3.48 23.17
N ARG A 101 -3.41 4.08 22.37
CA ARG A 101 -3.55 5.44 21.83
C ARG A 101 -4.32 5.49 20.50
N GLY A 102 -4.91 4.37 20.07
CA GLY A 102 -5.67 4.28 18.82
C GLY A 102 -4.87 4.67 17.58
N TYR A 103 -3.54 4.49 17.61
CA TYR A 103 -2.61 4.90 16.56
C TYR A 103 -2.71 6.38 16.13
N GLY A 104 -3.28 7.24 16.99
CA GLY A 104 -3.48 8.67 16.69
C GLY A 104 -4.42 8.90 15.51
N GLN A 105 -5.38 7.98 15.31
CA GLN A 105 -6.33 7.99 14.20
C GLN A 105 -5.66 7.92 12.80
N ASP A 106 -4.40 7.44 12.73
CA ASP A 106 -3.71 7.20 11.46
C ASP A 106 -3.92 5.74 11.02
N THR A 107 -4.76 5.55 10.00
CA THR A 107 -5.08 4.24 9.42
C THR A 107 -3.85 3.54 8.82
N VAL A 108 -2.91 4.29 8.25
CA VAL A 108 -1.67 3.71 7.70
C VAL A 108 -0.80 3.17 8.83
N LEU A 109 -0.67 3.93 9.93
CA LEU A 109 0.06 3.47 11.11
C LEU A 109 -0.61 2.24 11.76
N GLN A 110 -1.94 2.19 11.79
CA GLN A 110 -2.68 1.02 12.25
C GLN A 110 -2.42 -0.22 11.36
N LEU A 111 -2.35 -0.05 10.04
CA LEU A 111 -2.01 -1.14 9.12
C LEU A 111 -0.56 -1.61 9.30
N CYS A 112 0.36 -0.76 9.78
CA CYS A 112 1.74 -1.14 10.07
C CYS A 112 1.90 -2.12 11.25
N ASP A 113 0.86 -2.33 12.07
CA ASP A 113 0.90 -3.25 13.21
C ASP A 113 1.44 -4.64 12.80
N VAL A 114 2.23 -5.25 13.68
CA VAL A 114 2.86 -6.56 13.45
C VAL A 114 1.88 -7.67 13.15
N ASN A 115 0.64 -7.54 13.63
CA ASN A 115 -0.43 -8.50 13.36
C ASN A 115 -1.06 -8.31 11.96
N ASN A 116 -0.78 -7.20 11.28
CA ASN A 116 -1.37 -6.83 10.00
C ASN A 116 -0.40 -6.98 8.80
N LYS A 117 0.76 -7.62 8.96
CA LYS A 117 1.81 -7.72 7.93
C LYS A 117 1.29 -8.11 6.53
N ALA A 118 0.53 -9.20 6.45
CA ALA A 118 -0.03 -9.68 5.17
C ALA A 118 -1.05 -8.69 4.60
N ARG A 119 -1.92 -8.15 5.45
CA ARG A 119 -2.95 -7.18 5.07
C ARG A 119 -2.32 -5.89 4.55
N LEU A 120 -1.32 -5.34 5.25
CA LEU A 120 -0.58 -4.17 4.78
C LEU A 120 0.12 -4.44 3.44
N ALA A 121 0.74 -5.60 3.26
CA ALA A 121 1.36 -5.96 1.98
C ALA A 121 0.35 -5.90 0.82
N GLN A 122 -0.86 -6.40 1.03
CA GLN A 122 -1.94 -6.32 0.04
C GLN A 122 -2.40 -4.88 -0.22
N HIS A 123 -2.52 -4.06 0.83
CA HIS A 123 -2.84 -2.65 0.67
C HIS A 123 -1.75 -1.89 -0.10
N ILE A 124 -0.48 -2.14 0.20
CA ILE A 124 0.66 -1.53 -0.51
C ILE A 124 0.63 -1.91 -1.99
N LEU A 125 0.57 -3.20 -2.31
CA LEU A 125 0.57 -3.67 -3.70
C LEU A 125 -0.64 -3.14 -4.47
N CYS A 126 -1.83 -3.14 -3.89
CA CYS A 126 -3.01 -2.57 -4.53
C CYS A 126 -2.86 -1.06 -4.76
N ALA A 127 -2.39 -0.32 -3.75
CA ALA A 127 -2.20 1.12 -3.82
C ALA A 127 -1.17 1.52 -4.87
N THR A 128 -0.14 0.70 -5.10
CA THR A 128 0.90 0.98 -6.09
C THR A 128 0.54 0.51 -7.49
N ILE A 129 -0.10 -0.66 -7.63
CA ILE A 129 -0.56 -1.17 -8.94
C ILE A 129 -1.62 -0.23 -9.53
N TYR A 130 -2.62 0.14 -8.74
CA TYR A 130 -3.75 0.99 -9.18
C TYR A 130 -3.58 2.46 -8.79
N ALA A 131 -2.34 2.94 -8.65
CA ALA A 131 -2.06 4.26 -8.11
C ALA A 131 -2.73 5.38 -8.92
N ARG A 132 -2.76 5.25 -10.24
CA ARG A 132 -3.36 6.23 -11.16
C ARG A 132 -4.87 6.24 -11.02
N GLU A 133 -5.49 5.06 -11.07
CA GLU A 133 -6.92 4.85 -11.00
C GLU A 133 -7.48 5.33 -9.66
N ILE A 134 -6.79 5.03 -8.56
CA ILE A 134 -7.14 5.52 -7.22
C ILE A 134 -7.05 7.05 -7.17
N THR A 135 -6.04 7.64 -7.81
CA THR A 135 -5.85 9.11 -7.81
C THR A 135 -6.98 9.82 -8.55
N ILE A 136 -7.43 9.27 -9.68
CA ILE A 136 -8.59 9.74 -10.44
C ILE A 136 -9.87 9.59 -9.59
N LEU A 137 -10.08 8.40 -9.00
CA LEU A 137 -11.26 8.08 -8.19
C LEU A 137 -11.51 9.12 -7.08
N ILE A 138 -10.45 9.60 -6.42
CA ILE A 138 -10.56 10.56 -5.32
C ILE A 138 -10.35 12.04 -5.75
N GLY A 139 -10.20 12.31 -7.05
CA GLY A 139 -10.01 13.67 -7.59
C GLY A 139 -8.72 14.36 -7.15
N GLN A 140 -7.59 13.64 -7.12
CA GLN A 140 -6.29 14.15 -6.64
C GLN A 140 -5.19 14.12 -7.73
N GLU A 141 -5.56 14.33 -9.00
CA GLU A 141 -4.65 14.20 -10.15
C GLU A 141 -3.42 15.12 -10.07
N ASP A 142 -3.54 16.28 -9.41
CA ASP A 142 -2.44 17.23 -9.20
C ASP A 142 -1.52 16.87 -8.01
N SER A 143 -1.72 15.71 -7.37
CA SER A 143 -0.89 15.28 -6.25
C SER A 143 0.50 14.88 -6.73
N GLY A 144 1.50 15.74 -6.49
CA GLY A 144 2.90 15.45 -6.81
C GLY A 144 3.57 14.36 -5.95
N ASP A 145 2.88 13.82 -4.94
CA ASP A 145 3.42 12.76 -4.07
C ASP A 145 3.17 11.37 -4.66
N SER A 146 4.15 10.87 -5.42
CA SER A 146 4.16 9.50 -5.97
C SER A 146 4.79 8.47 -5.04
N SER A 147 5.08 8.83 -3.78
CA SER A 147 5.65 7.88 -2.82
C SER A 147 4.66 6.76 -2.47
N VAL A 148 5.17 5.60 -2.05
CA VAL A 148 4.30 4.48 -1.62
C VAL A 148 3.42 4.87 -0.43
N VAL A 149 3.91 5.72 0.47
CA VAL A 149 3.11 6.25 1.59
C VAL A 149 1.97 7.12 1.08
N GLY A 150 2.24 8.01 0.12
CA GLY A 150 1.23 8.83 -0.55
C GLY A 150 0.17 7.99 -1.25
N CYS A 151 0.60 7.01 -2.06
CA CYS A 151 -0.30 6.05 -2.71
C CYS A 151 -1.16 5.29 -1.70
N LEU A 152 -0.56 4.81 -0.61
CA LEU A 152 -1.28 4.08 0.43
C LEU A 152 -2.32 4.97 1.14
N ARG A 153 -1.99 6.23 1.43
CA ARG A 153 -2.94 7.19 2.01
C ARG A 153 -4.13 7.44 1.08
N ARG A 154 -3.87 7.67 -0.21
CA ARG A 154 -4.91 7.80 -1.24
C ARG A 154 -5.78 6.54 -1.33
N HIS A 155 -5.16 5.36 -1.32
CA HIS A 155 -5.87 4.07 -1.30
C HIS A 155 -6.81 3.94 -0.10
N THR A 156 -6.29 4.16 1.12
CA THR A 156 -7.10 4.08 2.35
C THR A 156 -8.24 5.10 2.37
N ARG A 157 -8.02 6.27 1.77
CA ARG A 157 -9.04 7.31 1.62
C ARG A 157 -10.11 6.86 0.62
N GLY A 158 -9.71 6.34 -0.53
CA GLY A 158 -10.60 5.78 -1.54
C GLY A 158 -11.50 4.68 -0.98
N LEU A 159 -10.93 3.74 -0.22
CA LEU A 159 -11.70 2.69 0.46
C LEU A 159 -12.71 3.21 1.50
N ARG A 160 -12.49 4.40 2.05
CA ARG A 160 -13.40 5.02 3.01
C ARG A 160 -14.50 5.83 2.32
N GLU A 161 -14.17 6.51 1.24
CA GLU A 161 -15.04 7.46 0.55
C GLU A 161 -15.89 6.80 -0.55
N HIS A 162 -15.44 5.67 -1.12
CA HIS A 162 -16.12 4.98 -2.22
C HIS A 162 -16.50 3.55 -1.78
N LYS A 163 -17.79 3.35 -1.52
CA LYS A 163 -18.32 2.09 -0.98
C LYS A 163 -18.10 0.93 -1.94
N GLU A 164 -18.31 1.14 -3.22
CA GLU A 164 -18.15 0.14 -4.29
C GLU A 164 -16.71 -0.34 -4.36
N TYR A 165 -15.74 0.57 -4.20
CA TYR A 165 -14.33 0.20 -4.13
C TYR A 165 -14.02 -0.63 -2.88
N ALA A 166 -14.59 -0.25 -1.73
CA ALA A 166 -14.44 -1.01 -0.49
C ALA A 166 -15.01 -2.43 -0.61
N GLU A 167 -16.16 -2.60 -1.25
CA GLU A 167 -16.82 -3.88 -1.51
C GLU A 167 -16.05 -4.75 -2.50
N ALA A 168 -15.44 -4.15 -3.52
CA ALA A 168 -14.55 -4.84 -4.45
C ALA A 168 -13.26 -5.30 -3.75
N TYR A 169 -12.72 -4.48 -2.86
CA TYR A 169 -11.47 -4.74 -2.16
C TYR A 169 -11.62 -5.79 -1.05
N TYR A 170 -12.57 -5.63 -0.13
CA TYR A 170 -12.69 -6.48 1.05
C TYR A 170 -13.49 -7.76 0.79
N THR A 171 -12.91 -8.91 1.14
CA THR A 171 -13.64 -10.18 1.29
C THR A 171 -14.09 -10.41 2.73
N GLU A 172 -14.98 -11.38 2.95
CA GLU A 172 -15.40 -11.83 4.30
C GLU A 172 -14.22 -12.20 5.22
N LYS A 173 -13.09 -12.63 4.63
CA LYS A 173 -11.87 -13.01 5.36
C LYS A 173 -10.89 -11.84 5.55
N LYS A 174 -11.28 -10.61 5.22
CA LYS A 174 -10.44 -9.39 5.27
C LYS A 174 -9.18 -9.45 4.38
N PHE A 175 -9.17 -10.35 3.40
CA PHE A 175 -8.16 -10.40 2.35
C PHE A 175 -8.69 -9.74 1.07
N ILE A 176 -7.78 -9.27 0.23
CA ILE A 176 -8.13 -8.67 -1.06
C ILE A 176 -8.64 -9.70 -2.09
N HIS A 177 -9.64 -9.33 -2.88
CA HIS A 177 -10.05 -10.08 -4.07
C HIS A 177 -9.52 -9.40 -5.35
N TRP A 178 -8.29 -9.75 -5.75
CA TRP A 178 -7.56 -9.06 -6.83
C TRP A 178 -8.36 -8.88 -8.12
N LEU A 179 -9.09 -9.92 -8.55
CA LEU A 179 -9.91 -9.84 -9.76
C LEU A 179 -11.06 -8.83 -9.66
N ARG A 180 -11.72 -8.72 -8.50
CA ARG A 180 -12.84 -7.78 -8.31
C ARG A 180 -12.35 -6.33 -8.30
N VAL A 181 -11.16 -6.11 -7.74
CA VAL A 181 -10.50 -4.81 -7.78
C VAL A 181 -10.15 -4.43 -9.23
N ALA A 182 -9.60 -5.38 -10.00
CA ALA A 182 -9.29 -5.16 -11.41
C ALA A 182 -10.56 -4.82 -12.22
N GLU A 183 -11.62 -5.61 -12.06
CA GLU A 183 -12.93 -5.38 -12.70
C GLU A 183 -13.53 -4.03 -12.32
N PHE A 184 -13.45 -3.65 -11.04
CA PHE A 184 -13.93 -2.36 -10.56
C PHE A 184 -13.23 -1.21 -11.29
N PHE A 185 -11.89 -1.23 -11.35
CA PHE A 185 -11.15 -0.15 -12.00
C PHE A 185 -11.26 -0.17 -13.53
N ALA A 186 -11.35 -1.34 -14.16
CA ALA A 186 -11.62 -1.45 -15.59
C ALA A 186 -13.00 -0.87 -15.96
N THR A 187 -14.02 -1.17 -15.15
CA THR A 187 -15.40 -0.69 -15.36
C THR A 187 -15.51 0.81 -15.11
N ALA A 188 -14.94 1.31 -14.01
CA ALA A 188 -14.94 2.75 -13.69
C ALA A 188 -14.26 3.57 -14.81
N TRP A 189 -13.21 3.03 -15.42
CA TRP A 189 -12.55 3.65 -16.57
C TRP A 189 -13.38 3.62 -17.85
N ALA A 190 -14.03 2.50 -18.16
CA ALA A 190 -14.91 2.40 -19.32
C ALA A 190 -16.05 3.43 -19.27
N TYR A 191 -16.64 3.65 -18.08
CA TYR A 191 -17.65 4.68 -17.89
C TYR A 191 -17.08 6.11 -17.96
N GLY A 192 -15.88 6.36 -17.42
CA GLY A 192 -15.21 7.66 -17.51
C GLY A 192 -14.85 8.06 -18.95
N GLU A 193 -14.39 7.11 -19.77
CA GLU A 193 -14.15 7.33 -21.20
C GLU A 193 -15.45 7.54 -21.98
N GLU A 194 -16.51 6.76 -21.70
CA GLU A 194 -17.81 6.96 -22.34
C GLU A 194 -18.43 8.31 -21.99
N GLU A 195 -18.30 8.79 -20.76
CA GLU A 195 -18.81 10.09 -20.33
C GLU A 195 -18.02 11.24 -20.97
N MET A 196 -16.68 11.10 -21.10
CA MET A 196 -15.85 12.04 -21.88
C MET A 196 -16.20 12.04 -23.37
N LEU A 197 -16.54 10.89 -23.95
CA LEU A 197 -16.96 10.77 -25.35
C LEU A 197 -18.39 11.29 -25.60
N ARG A 198 -19.29 11.20 -24.60
CA ARG A 198 -20.65 11.75 -24.65
C ARG A 198 -20.69 13.27 -24.44
N HIS A 199 -19.69 13.83 -23.75
CA HIS A 199 -19.56 15.28 -23.52
C HIS A 199 -18.16 15.82 -23.88
N PRO A 200 -17.77 15.86 -25.16
CA PRO A 200 -16.42 16.23 -25.59
C PRO A 200 -16.05 17.72 -25.40
N SER A 201 -16.90 18.55 -24.79
CA SER A 201 -16.81 20.03 -24.88
C SER A 201 -16.27 20.76 -23.64
N THR A 202 -15.68 20.07 -22.66
CA THR A 202 -15.08 20.75 -21.48
C THR A 202 -13.58 20.53 -21.30
N ALA A 203 -12.93 19.65 -22.09
CA ALA A 203 -11.49 19.38 -21.97
C ALA A 203 -10.58 20.35 -22.77
N LEU A 204 -11.15 21.25 -23.59
CA LEU A 204 -10.40 22.26 -24.34
C LEU A 204 -10.67 23.66 -23.79
N ARG A 205 -10.15 23.95 -22.58
CA ARG A 205 -9.77 25.31 -22.16
C ARG A 205 -9.04 25.26 -20.82
N LYS A 206 -7.72 25.17 -20.91
CA LYS A 206 -6.73 25.96 -20.14
C LYS A 206 -5.32 25.50 -20.52
N SER A 207 -4.94 25.84 -21.75
CA SER A 207 -3.56 26.11 -22.11
C SER A 207 -3.34 27.61 -21.97
N TYR A 208 -2.62 28.02 -20.93
CA TYR A 208 -1.74 29.19 -20.88
C TYR A 208 -0.65 28.92 -19.84
#